data_AF-A0A959FWS0-F1
#
_entry.id   AF-A0A959FWS0-F1
#
_cell.length_a   1.000
_cell.length_b   1.000
_cell.length_c   1.000
_cell.angle_alpha   90.00
_cell.angle_beta   90.00
_cell.angle_gamma   90.00
#
_symmetry.space_group_name_H-M   'P 1'
#
loop_
_entity.id
_entity.type
_entity.pdbx_description
1 polymer ?
#
loop_
_entity_poly.entity_id
_entity_poly.type
_entity_poly.pdbx_seq_one_letter_code
_entity_poly.pdbx_strand_id
1 'polypeptide(L)'
;ALFFYTSDLDPPLVVRKKELADNVIASSNSIMARNLLALGQYFYDESYLDKARQMLNSMWAVIAPHPQPNFYANWSALALELLQPPYEEAVLGPEAASKRAALETHYLPNVRLLGGTSEGSLELLKDKLQEGETLIYVCQNKVCKFPVADVDEALKLME
;
A
#
# COMPACT_ATOMS: atom_id res chain seq x y z
N ALA A 1 8.57 -16.39 7.47
CA ALA A 1 7.63 -15.30 7.10
C ALA A 1 6.37 -15.79 6.37
N LEU A 2 6.49 -16.65 5.35
CA LEU A 2 5.37 -17.08 4.50
C LEU A 2 4.30 -17.91 5.25
N PHE A 3 3.04 -17.71 4.87
CA PHE A 3 1.84 -18.31 5.44
C PHE A 3 1.49 -19.64 4.76
N PHE A 4 0.90 -20.54 5.55
CA PHE A 4 0.29 -21.77 5.05
C PHE A 4 -1.11 -21.48 4.50
N TYR A 5 -1.52 -22.29 3.52
CA TYR A 5 -2.85 -22.22 2.94
C TYR A 5 -3.95 -22.63 3.93
N THR A 6 -3.62 -23.52 4.87
CA THR A 6 -4.57 -24.04 5.89
C THR A 6 -4.32 -23.40 7.25
N SER A 7 -5.36 -23.37 8.08
CA SER A 7 -5.30 -22.89 9.45
C SER A 7 -4.47 -23.83 10.35
N ASP A 8 -3.99 -23.32 11.47
CA ASP A 8 -3.46 -24.12 12.58
C ASP A 8 -4.57 -24.69 13.49
N LEU A 9 -5.81 -24.19 13.34
CA LEU A 9 -7.01 -24.74 13.97
C LEU A 9 -7.58 -25.96 13.24
N ASP A 10 -7.16 -26.21 11.99
CA ASP A 10 -7.61 -27.35 11.19
C ASP A 10 -6.97 -28.66 11.70
N PRO A 11 -7.62 -29.82 11.49
CA PRO A 11 -7.00 -31.11 11.75
C PRO A 11 -5.63 -31.23 11.07
N PRO A 12 -4.62 -31.81 11.75
CA PRO A 12 -3.25 -31.83 11.24
C PRO A 12 -3.16 -32.59 9.92
N LEU A 13 -2.65 -31.92 8.89
CA LEU A 13 -2.34 -32.53 7.60
C LEU A 13 -0.89 -33.03 7.58
N VAL A 14 -0.65 -34.13 6.86
CA VAL A 14 0.69 -34.70 6.66
C VAL A 14 1.65 -33.67 6.04
N VAL A 15 1.16 -32.86 5.11
CA VAL A 15 1.92 -31.76 4.49
C VAL A 15 1.04 -30.53 4.38
N ARG A 16 1.54 -29.39 4.87
CA ARG A 16 0.90 -28.08 4.70
C ARG A 16 1.53 -27.34 3.54
N LYS A 17 0.70 -26.98 2.56
CA LYS A 17 1.13 -26.26 1.36
C LYS A 17 1.17 -24.75 1.60
N LYS A 18 2.06 -24.09 0.86
CA LYS A 18 2.09 -22.63 0.69
C LYS A 18 1.95 -22.34 -0.78
N GLU A 19 1.04 -21.43 -1.14
CA GLU A 19 0.94 -20.95 -2.52
C GLU A 19 1.87 -19.76 -2.69
N LEU A 20 2.80 -19.87 -3.62
CA LEU A 20 3.91 -18.92 -3.78
C LEU A 20 4.02 -18.33 -5.18
N ALA A 21 3.65 -19.06 -6.23
CA ALA A 21 3.70 -18.58 -7.60
C ALA A 21 2.38 -17.91 -7.99
N ASP A 22 2.47 -16.72 -8.57
CA ASP A 22 1.35 -15.98 -9.17
C ASP A 22 1.10 -16.55 -10.58
N ASN A 23 0.45 -17.71 -10.66
CA ASN A 23 0.22 -18.42 -11.92
C ASN A 23 -0.82 -17.70 -12.81
N VAL A 24 -2.05 -18.22 -12.87
CA VAL A 24 -3.18 -17.55 -13.56
C VAL A 24 -3.77 -16.45 -12.68
N ILE A 25 -3.70 -16.63 -11.36
CA ILE A 25 -4.12 -15.68 -10.34
C ILE A 25 -2.97 -15.46 -9.35
N ALA A 26 -2.98 -14.32 -8.66
CA ALA A 26 -2.00 -14.02 -7.63
C ALA A 26 -2.07 -15.06 -6.49
N SER A 27 -0.91 -15.46 -5.99
CA SER A 27 -0.80 -16.37 -4.86
C SER A 27 -1.30 -15.74 -3.57
N SER A 28 -1.86 -16.56 -2.68
CA SER A 28 -2.31 -16.10 -1.36
C SER A 28 -1.19 -15.41 -0.56
N ASN A 29 0.06 -15.87 -0.69
CA ASN A 29 1.20 -15.20 -0.04
C ASN A 29 1.58 -13.87 -0.66
N SER A 30 1.57 -13.72 -1.99
CA SER A 30 1.93 -12.44 -2.62
C SER A 30 0.89 -11.37 -2.30
N ILE A 31 -0.40 -11.73 -2.32
CA ILE A 31 -1.49 -10.84 -1.90
C ILE A 31 -1.31 -10.45 -0.44
N MET A 32 -1.05 -11.42 0.44
CA MET A 32 -0.85 -11.13 1.86
C MET A 32 0.36 -10.22 2.11
N ALA A 33 1.45 -10.39 1.36
CA ALA A 33 2.62 -9.54 1.47
C ALA A 33 2.32 -8.08 1.07
N ARG A 34 1.55 -7.85 -0.01
CA ARG A 34 1.08 -6.51 -0.39
C ARG A 34 0.09 -5.93 0.62
N ASN A 35 -0.81 -6.74 1.17
CA ASN A 35 -1.71 -6.31 2.24
C ASN A 35 -0.93 -5.85 3.47
N LEU A 36 0.10 -6.61 3.89
CA LEU A 36 0.95 -6.25 5.01
C LEU A 36 1.74 -4.97 4.74
N LEU A 37 2.30 -4.81 3.54
CA LEU A 37 2.93 -3.54 3.14
C LEU A 37 1.92 -2.38 3.25
N ALA A 38 0.70 -2.60 2.76
CA ALA A 38 -0.31 -1.57 2.76
C ALA A 38 -0.76 -1.14 4.16
N LEU A 39 -1.08 -2.13 5.01
CA LEU A 39 -1.48 -1.90 6.39
C LEU A 39 -0.34 -1.28 7.21
N GLY A 40 0.91 -1.75 7.01
CA GLY A 40 2.07 -1.17 7.69
C GLY A 40 2.26 0.31 7.35
N GLN A 41 1.97 0.71 6.10
CA GLN A 41 2.02 2.12 5.69
C GLN A 41 0.84 2.93 6.25
N TYR A 42 -0.39 2.42 6.19
CA TYR A 42 -1.55 3.14 6.73
C TYR A 42 -1.48 3.35 8.24
N PHE A 43 -1.06 2.33 8.98
CA PHE A 43 -1.06 2.32 10.45
C PHE A 43 0.32 2.63 11.06
N TYR A 44 1.32 2.95 10.24
CA TYR A 44 2.71 3.12 10.67
C TYR A 44 3.26 1.94 11.49
N ASP A 45 2.79 0.73 11.17
CA ASP A 45 3.18 -0.50 11.86
C ASP A 45 4.39 -1.13 11.18
N GLU A 46 5.58 -0.91 11.75
CA GLU A 46 6.84 -1.47 11.26
C GLU A 46 6.85 -3.00 11.26
N SER A 47 6.08 -3.67 12.15
CA SER A 47 6.04 -5.13 12.19
C SER A 47 5.43 -5.72 10.92
N TYR A 48 4.43 -5.05 10.34
CA TYR A 48 3.84 -5.45 9.06
C TYR A 48 4.77 -5.13 7.88
N LEU A 49 5.44 -3.98 7.90
CA LEU A 49 6.43 -3.61 6.89
C LEU A 49 7.58 -4.60 6.84
N ASP A 50 8.15 -4.95 8.00
CA ASP A 50 9.22 -5.92 8.12
C ASP A 50 8.79 -7.31 7.63
N LYS A 51 7.57 -7.72 7.98
CA LYS A 51 7.03 -9.00 7.52
C LYS A 51 6.86 -9.04 6.00
N ALA A 52 6.35 -7.97 5.38
CA ALA A 52 6.24 -7.85 3.93
C ALA A 52 7.62 -7.92 3.24
N ARG A 53 8.61 -7.18 3.75
CA ARG A 53 10.01 -7.22 3.25
C ARG A 53 10.61 -8.62 3.37
N GLN A 54 10.43 -9.29 4.51
CA GLN A 54 10.92 -10.65 4.73
C GLN A 54 10.24 -11.68 3.80
N MET A 55 8.94 -11.53 3.53
CA MET A 55 8.22 -12.38 2.57
C MET A 55 8.80 -12.24 1.16
N LEU A 56 9.04 -11.01 0.70
CA LEU A 56 9.68 -10.78 -0.60
C LEU A 56 11.11 -11.33 -0.65
N ASN A 57 11.91 -11.08 0.38
CA ASN A 57 13.28 -11.60 0.48
C ASN A 57 13.33 -13.13 0.42
N SER A 58 12.35 -13.81 1.03
CA SER A 58 12.23 -15.27 0.95
C SER A 58 11.97 -15.78 -0.47
N MET A 59 11.36 -14.95 -1.32
CA MET A 59 11.04 -15.27 -2.71
C MET A 59 12.09 -14.75 -3.70
N TRP A 60 12.98 -13.84 -3.30
CA TRP A 60 13.89 -13.15 -4.22
C TRP A 60 14.80 -14.10 -5.00
N ALA A 61 15.34 -15.13 -4.33
CA ALA A 61 16.17 -16.16 -4.96
C ALA A 61 15.41 -17.00 -5.99
N VAL A 62 14.07 -17.05 -5.92
CA VAL A 62 13.21 -17.73 -6.89
C VAL A 62 12.85 -16.78 -8.02
N ILE A 63 12.47 -15.53 -7.71
CA ILE A 63 11.94 -14.56 -8.67
C ILE A 63 13.05 -14.00 -9.57
N ALA A 64 14.14 -13.50 -8.98
CA ALA A 64 15.16 -12.75 -9.70
C ALA A 64 15.83 -13.53 -10.86
N PRO A 65 16.17 -14.82 -10.72
CA PRO A 65 16.72 -15.59 -11.83
C PRO A 65 15.65 -16.28 -12.70
N HIS A 66 14.35 -16.11 -12.41
CA HIS A 66 13.31 -16.87 -13.12
C HIS A 66 13.19 -16.39 -14.59
N PRO A 67 13.24 -17.29 -15.57
CA PRO A 67 13.15 -16.91 -16.99
C PRO A 67 11.75 -16.39 -17.38
N GLN A 68 10.74 -16.64 -16.55
CA GLN A 68 9.34 -16.25 -16.77
C GLN A 68 8.84 -15.44 -15.57
N PRO A 69 9.21 -14.15 -15.45
CA PRO A 69 8.86 -13.31 -14.30
C PRO A 69 7.36 -13.05 -14.16
N ASN A 70 6.59 -13.25 -15.25
CA ASN A 70 5.14 -13.12 -15.25
C ASN A 70 4.44 -14.10 -14.27
N PHE A 71 5.06 -15.23 -13.93
CA PHE A 71 4.55 -16.14 -12.89
C PHE A 71 4.75 -15.63 -11.45
N TYR A 72 5.31 -14.43 -11.29
CA TYR A 72 5.54 -13.77 -10.01
C TYR A 72 5.23 -12.27 -10.12
N ALA A 73 4.26 -11.91 -10.95
CA ALA A 73 3.95 -10.51 -11.25
C ALA A 73 3.51 -9.71 -10.01
N ASN A 74 2.76 -10.33 -9.08
CA ASN A 74 2.29 -9.63 -7.88
C ASN A 74 3.42 -9.47 -6.85
N TRP A 75 4.34 -10.44 -6.76
CA TRP A 75 5.59 -10.23 -6.03
C TRP A 75 6.48 -9.16 -6.65
N SER A 76 6.53 -9.09 -7.98
CA SER A 76 7.30 -8.05 -8.68
C SER A 76 6.70 -6.66 -8.43
N ALA A 77 5.36 -6.54 -8.41
CA ALA A 77 4.68 -5.32 -8.00
C ALA A 77 5.03 -4.93 -6.55
N LEU A 78 5.05 -5.89 -5.62
CA LEU A 78 5.50 -5.65 -4.24
C LEU A 78 6.95 -5.13 -4.20
N ALA A 79 7.85 -5.70 -5.01
CA ALA A 79 9.22 -5.25 -5.10
C ALA A 79 9.31 -3.79 -5.60
N LEU A 80 8.51 -3.44 -6.60
CA LEU A 80 8.42 -2.07 -7.11
C LEU A 80 7.88 -1.11 -6.05
N GLU A 81 6.82 -1.46 -5.33
CA GLU A 81 6.27 -0.62 -4.24
C GLU A 81 7.27 -0.41 -3.10
N LEU A 82 8.16 -1.37 -2.83
CA LEU A 82 9.22 -1.23 -1.82
C LEU A 82 10.40 -0.37 -2.31
N LEU A 83 10.70 -0.40 -3.61
CA LEU A 83 11.75 0.42 -4.23
C LEU A 83 11.30 1.86 -4.48
N GLN A 84 10.02 2.05 -4.80
CA GLN A 84 9.36 3.32 -5.04
C GLN A 84 8.12 3.43 -4.15
N PRO A 85 8.28 3.79 -2.87
CA PRO A 85 7.16 3.92 -1.95
C PRO A 85 6.06 4.81 -2.51
N PRO A 86 4.78 4.38 -2.45
CA PRO A 86 3.67 5.17 -2.93
C PRO A 86 3.57 6.49 -2.17
N TYR A 87 3.05 7.51 -2.83
CA TYR A 87 2.61 8.71 -2.13
C TYR A 87 1.34 8.38 -1.33
N GLU A 88 1.27 8.88 -0.10
CA GLU A 88 0.06 8.91 0.69
C GLU A 88 -0.59 10.28 0.52
N GLU A 89 -1.70 10.33 -0.21
CA GLU A 89 -2.42 11.56 -0.48
C GLU A 89 -3.63 11.66 0.45
N ALA A 90 -3.49 12.51 1.46
CA ALA A 90 -4.53 12.75 2.45
C ALA A 90 -5.36 13.98 2.05
N VAL A 91 -6.64 13.78 1.81
CA VAL A 91 -7.59 14.86 1.54
C VAL A 91 -8.50 15.03 2.75
N LEU A 92 -8.42 16.17 3.43
CA LEU A 92 -9.20 16.46 4.63
C LEU A 92 -10.00 17.75 4.49
N GLY A 93 -11.28 17.71 4.87
CA GLY A 93 -12.18 18.86 4.89
C GLY A 93 -13.57 18.57 4.32
N PRO A 94 -14.47 19.57 4.31
CA PRO A 94 -15.85 19.40 3.87
C PRO A 94 -15.98 18.94 2.41
N GLU A 95 -15.02 19.29 1.55
CA GLU A 95 -15.01 18.96 0.11
C GLU A 95 -14.09 17.76 -0.21
N ALA A 96 -13.68 16.98 0.78
CA ALA A 96 -12.71 15.91 0.56
C ALA A 96 -13.17 14.88 -0.49
N ALA A 97 -14.47 14.58 -0.53
CA ALA A 97 -15.02 13.64 -1.50
C ALA A 97 -14.96 14.16 -2.95
N SER A 98 -15.21 15.46 -3.18
CA SER A 98 -15.16 16.04 -4.53
C SER A 98 -13.72 16.17 -5.03
N LYS A 99 -12.79 16.59 -4.16
CA LYS A 99 -11.35 16.65 -4.52
C LYS A 99 -10.77 15.27 -4.78
N ARG A 100 -11.13 14.27 -3.96
CA ARG A 100 -10.75 12.87 -4.23
C ARG A 100 -11.28 12.38 -5.58
N ALA A 101 -12.54 12.64 -5.90
CA ALA A 101 -13.12 12.25 -7.18
C ALA A 101 -12.41 12.93 -8.37
N ALA A 102 -11.96 14.17 -8.21
CA ALA A 102 -11.16 14.86 -9.22
C ALA A 102 -9.78 14.22 -9.41
N LEU A 103 -9.08 13.90 -8.31
CA LEU A 103 -7.80 13.17 -8.34
C LEU A 103 -7.92 11.80 -9.01
N GLU A 104 -8.99 11.06 -8.73
CA GLU A 104 -9.28 9.75 -9.33
C GLU A 104 -9.51 9.79 -10.86
N THR A 105 -9.70 10.97 -11.46
CA THR A 105 -9.74 11.12 -12.93
C THR A 105 -8.35 11.00 -13.57
N HIS A 106 -7.29 11.11 -12.78
CA HIS A 106 -5.91 10.97 -13.21
C HIS A 106 -5.40 9.54 -12.97
N TYR A 107 -4.52 9.06 -13.85
CA TYR A 107 -3.87 7.77 -13.67
C TYR A 107 -2.74 7.87 -12.63
N LEU A 108 -3.03 7.48 -11.39
CA LEU A 108 -2.12 7.57 -10.24
C LEU A 108 -1.78 6.17 -9.67
N PRO A 109 -1.01 5.34 -10.40
CA PRO A 109 -0.79 3.94 -10.03
C PRO A 109 0.04 3.74 -8.75
N ASN A 110 0.76 4.77 -8.29
CA ASN A 110 1.61 4.73 -7.10
C ASN A 110 1.18 5.77 -6.05
N VAL A 111 -0.13 5.99 -5.94
CA VAL A 111 -0.73 6.91 -4.95
C VAL A 111 -1.79 6.17 -4.15
N ARG A 112 -1.84 6.47 -2.85
CA ARG A 112 -2.86 5.98 -1.95
C ARG A 112 -3.65 7.15 -1.41
N LEU A 113 -4.89 7.25 -1.88
CA LEU A 113 -5.85 8.24 -1.43
C LEU A 113 -6.42 7.83 -0.07
N LEU A 114 -6.48 8.78 0.85
CA LEU A 114 -7.06 8.62 2.17
C LEU A 114 -7.60 9.94 2.71
N GLY A 115 -8.29 9.89 3.85
CA GLY A 115 -8.92 11.05 4.47
C GLY A 115 -10.42 11.14 4.23
N GLY A 116 -10.99 12.29 4.53
CA GLY A 116 -12.42 12.54 4.55
C GLY A 116 -12.77 13.84 5.27
N THR A 117 -13.98 13.92 5.82
CA THR A 117 -14.45 15.11 6.55
C THR A 117 -13.92 15.21 7.97
N SER A 118 -13.20 14.20 8.45
CA SER A 118 -12.59 14.14 9.79
C SER A 118 -11.24 13.42 9.73
N GLU A 119 -10.41 13.60 10.75
CA GLU A 119 -9.09 12.96 10.84
C GLU A 119 -9.16 11.44 11.03
N GLY A 120 -10.30 10.91 11.51
CA GLY A 120 -10.45 9.48 11.73
C GLY A 120 -9.45 8.94 12.76
N SER A 121 -8.85 7.78 12.45
CA SER A 121 -7.94 7.06 13.36
C SER A 121 -6.54 6.81 12.80
N LEU A 122 -6.25 7.29 11.59
CA LEU A 122 -4.93 7.11 10.99
C LEU A 122 -3.96 8.15 11.54
N GLU A 123 -2.80 7.72 12.03
CA GLU A 123 -1.78 8.63 12.59
C GLU A 123 -1.33 9.68 11.56
N LEU A 124 -1.28 9.29 10.27
CA LEU A 124 -1.00 10.21 9.16
C LEU A 124 -1.96 11.41 9.10
N LEU A 125 -3.20 11.28 9.56
CA LEU A 125 -4.24 12.30 9.44
C LEU A 125 -4.33 13.25 10.64
N LYS A 126 -3.60 12.97 11.70
CA LYS A 126 -3.66 13.71 12.95
C LYS A 126 -3.17 15.16 12.79
N ASP A 127 -3.89 16.10 13.40
CA ASP A 127 -3.60 17.53 13.39
C ASP A 127 -3.52 18.15 11.98
N LYS A 128 -4.26 17.56 11.02
CA LYS A 128 -4.30 17.99 9.61
C LYS A 128 -5.65 18.55 9.18
N LEU A 129 -6.71 18.39 9.97
CA LEU A 129 -7.99 19.01 9.66
C LEU A 129 -7.94 20.50 10.00
N GLN A 130 -8.22 21.35 9.02
CA GLN A 130 -8.35 22.80 9.21
C GLN A 130 -9.82 23.20 9.11
N GLU A 131 -10.26 24.05 10.03
CA GLU A 131 -11.66 24.46 10.11
C GLU A 131 -12.06 25.28 8.87
N GLY A 132 -13.12 24.86 8.19
CA GLY A 132 -13.65 25.55 7.00
C GLY A 132 -12.87 25.34 5.71
N GLU A 133 -11.71 24.67 5.75
CA GLU A 133 -10.87 24.44 4.58
C GLU A 133 -10.84 22.96 4.17
N THR A 134 -10.60 22.72 2.88
CA THR A 134 -10.27 21.37 2.39
C THR A 134 -8.87 21.37 1.82
N LEU A 135 -7.97 20.64 2.47
CA LEU A 135 -6.55 20.59 2.13
C LEU A 135 -6.15 19.21 1.66
N ILE A 136 -5.21 19.18 0.72
CA ILE A 136 -4.57 18.00 0.16
C ILE A 136 -3.14 17.98 0.67
N TYR A 137 -2.79 16.90 1.35
CA TYR A 137 -1.44 16.64 1.85
C TYR A 137 -0.82 15.51 1.03
N VAL A 138 0.21 15.84 0.26
CA VAL A 138 1.01 14.85 -0.46
C VAL A 138 2.15 14.41 0.45
N CYS A 139 2.06 13.18 0.93
CA CYS A 139 3.00 12.61 1.89
C CYS A 139 3.72 11.41 1.28
N GLN A 140 4.92 11.14 1.79
CA GLN A 140 5.68 9.95 1.48
C GLN A 140 6.52 9.57 2.69
N ASN A 141 6.48 8.31 3.11
CA ASN A 141 7.26 7.81 4.24
C ASN A 141 7.07 8.65 5.51
N LYS A 142 5.81 8.93 5.87
CA LYS A 142 5.42 9.67 7.08
C LYS A 142 5.78 11.16 7.09
N VAL A 143 6.28 11.70 5.97
CA VAL A 143 6.60 13.13 5.83
C VAL A 143 5.72 13.72 4.74
N CYS A 144 5.10 14.86 5.03
CA CYS A 144 4.24 15.56 4.10
C CYS A 144 4.91 16.84 3.57
N LYS A 145 4.66 17.13 2.29
CA LYS A 145 4.92 18.46 1.73
C LYS A 145 3.91 19.48 2.30
N PHE A 146 4.11 20.76 2.01
CA PHE A 146 3.16 21.80 2.42
C PHE A 146 1.78 21.53 1.79
N PRO A 147 0.68 21.61 2.54
CA PRO A 147 -0.64 21.31 2.02
C PRO A 147 -1.07 22.31 0.96
N VAL A 148 -1.84 21.83 -0.01
CA VAL A 148 -2.41 22.64 -1.09
C VAL A 148 -3.92 22.48 -1.12
N ALA A 149 -4.63 23.50 -1.62
CA ALA A 149 -6.07 23.43 -1.79
C ALA A 149 -6.45 22.92 -3.18
N ASP A 150 -5.60 23.07 -4.18
CA ASP A 150 -5.92 22.73 -5.56
C ASP A 150 -5.38 21.36 -5.98
N VAL A 151 -6.13 20.67 -6.84
CA VAL A 151 -5.79 19.32 -7.33
C VAL A 151 -4.59 19.37 -8.27
N ASP A 152 -4.51 20.36 -9.16
CA ASP A 152 -3.37 20.49 -10.08
C ASP A 152 -2.08 20.84 -9.34
N GLU A 153 -2.18 21.59 -8.24
CA GLU A 153 -1.05 21.81 -7.34
C GLU A 153 -0.61 20.51 -6.67
N ALA A 154 -1.55 19.68 -6.18
CA ALA A 154 -1.22 18.41 -5.55
C ALA A 154 -0.52 17.45 -6.52
N LEU A 155 -0.99 17.37 -7.77
CA LEU A 155 -0.39 16.52 -8.80
C LEU A 155 1.08 16.87 -9.07
N LYS A 156 1.43 18.16 -9.12
CA LYS A 156 2.83 18.63 -9.29
C LYS A 156 3.73 18.24 -8.12
N LEU A 157 3.15 18.00 -6.95
CA LEU A 157 3.90 17.55 -5.78
C LEU A 157 4.21 16.04 -5.83
N MET A 158 3.68 15.28 -6.79
CA MET A 158 3.94 13.85 -6.96
C MET A 158 5.00 13.53 -8.02
N GLU A 159 5.53 14.55 -8.69
CA GLU A 159 6.61 14.47 -9.69
C GLU A 159 8.01 14.29 -9.07
#